data_AF-A0A3M1KZS8-F1
#
_entry.id   AF-A0A3M1KZS8-F1
#
_cell.length_a   1.000
_cell.length_b   1.000
_cell.length_c   1.000
_cell.angle_alpha   90.00
_cell.angle_beta   90.00
_cell.angle_gamma   90.00
#
_symmetry.space_group_name_H-M   'P 1'
#
loop_
_entity.id
_entity.type
_entity.pdbx_description
1 polymer ?
#
loop_
_entity_poly.entity_id
_entity_poly.type
_entity_poly.pdbx_seq_one_letter_code
_entity_poly.pdbx_strand_id
1 'polypeptide(L)'
;LLGREHWKRALLWQLLAHEPRRIVWVYGLVIRRLPFGFELGRSGLLYFMLDDGESVSVPLPADKLKLVSRFLNRLLPHATFGWSAEKLARYRRHPPSLRRN
;
A
#
# COMPACT_ATOMS: atom_id res chain seq x y z
N LEU A 1 14.38 11.20 -14.27
CA LEU A 1 13.78 10.52 -13.09
C LEU A 1 12.31 10.90 -12.81
N LEU A 2 11.79 12.03 -13.31
CA LEU A 2 10.41 12.51 -13.04
C LEU A 2 9.27 11.71 -13.72
N GLY A 3 9.52 11.03 -14.84
CA GLY A 3 8.45 10.33 -15.57
C GLY A 3 7.85 9.12 -14.83
N ARG A 4 8.59 8.49 -13.90
CA ARG A 4 8.15 7.25 -13.25
C ARG A 4 7.09 7.42 -12.16
N GLU A 5 6.94 8.62 -11.61
CA GLU A 5 6.05 8.87 -10.48
C GLU A 5 4.63 9.27 -10.93
N HIS A 6 4.49 9.80 -12.14
CA HIS A 6 3.19 10.23 -12.68
C HIS A 6 2.34 9.04 -13.13
N TRP A 7 2.93 8.04 -13.80
CA TRP A 7 2.18 6.86 -14.25
C TRP A 7 1.67 6.02 -13.07
N LYS A 8 2.44 5.92 -11.96
CA LYS A 8 1.99 5.19 -10.76
C LYS A 8 0.76 5.83 -10.13
N ARG A 9 0.69 7.17 -10.11
CA ARG A 9 -0.49 7.90 -9.60
C ARG A 9 -1.69 7.72 -10.50
N ALA A 10 -1.51 7.84 -11.83
CA ALA A 10 -2.56 7.60 -12.80
C ALA A 10 -3.10 6.17 -12.70
N LEU A 11 -2.20 5.18 -12.60
CA LEU A 11 -2.55 3.77 -12.39
C LEU A 11 -3.31 3.55 -11.08
N LEU A 12 -2.85 4.13 -9.97
CA LEU A 12 -3.57 4.00 -8.69
C LEU A 12 -4.97 4.61 -8.78
N TRP A 13 -5.12 5.77 -9.41
CA TRP A 13 -6.43 6.38 -9.62
C TRP A 13 -7.34 5.47 -10.45
N GLN A 14 -6.82 4.91 -11.55
CA GLN A 14 -7.57 3.96 -12.37
C GLN A 14 -7.99 2.72 -11.57
N LEU A 15 -7.09 2.14 -10.76
CA LEU A 15 -7.41 1.01 -9.90
C LEU A 15 -8.49 1.36 -8.86
N LEU A 16 -8.36 2.51 -8.18
CA LEU A 16 -9.33 2.91 -7.16
C LEU A 16 -10.70 3.25 -7.76
N ALA A 17 -10.74 3.87 -8.94
CA ALA A 17 -11.98 4.34 -9.56
C ALA A 17 -12.70 3.25 -10.37
N HIS A 18 -11.96 2.38 -11.08
CA HIS A 18 -12.54 1.46 -12.06
C HIS A 18 -12.37 -0.01 -11.68
N GLU A 19 -11.27 -0.39 -11.02
CA GLU A 19 -10.97 -1.80 -10.71
C GLU A 19 -10.60 -2.04 -9.23
N PRO A 20 -11.35 -1.52 -8.24
CA PRO A 20 -10.91 -1.52 -6.84
C PRO A 20 -10.75 -2.95 -6.29
N ARG A 21 -11.50 -3.91 -6.85
CA ARG A 21 -11.45 -5.34 -6.48
C ARG A 21 -10.12 -6.02 -6.79
N ARG A 22 -9.32 -5.49 -7.72
CA ARG A 22 -7.97 -5.99 -7.99
C ARG A 22 -7.03 -5.75 -6.81
N ILE A 23 -7.28 -4.71 -6.02
CA ILE A 23 -6.51 -4.47 -4.80
C ILE A 23 -7.01 -5.45 -3.73
N VAL A 24 -6.12 -6.34 -3.30
CA VAL A 24 -6.45 -7.40 -2.32
C VAL A 24 -5.81 -7.16 -0.96
N TRP A 25 -4.72 -6.38 -0.91
CA TRP A 25 -4.03 -6.08 0.32
C TRP A 25 -3.37 -4.70 0.31
N VAL A 26 -3.58 -3.94 1.38
CA VAL A 26 -3.00 -2.61 1.55
C VAL A 26 -2.22 -2.54 2.86
N TYR A 27 -0.99 -2.05 2.83
CA TYR A 27 -0.21 -1.83 4.04
C TYR A 27 0.75 -0.64 3.91
N GLY A 28 0.99 0.02 5.04
CA GLY A 28 1.91 1.14 5.14
C GLY A 28 3.22 0.74 5.81
N LEU A 29 4.32 1.35 5.37
CA LEU A 29 5.63 1.29 6.02
C LEU A 29 6.09 2.70 6.38
N VAL A 30 6.63 2.86 7.59
CA VAL A 30 7.32 4.08 8.01
C VAL A 30 8.81 3.86 7.84
N ILE A 31 9.44 4.68 7.01
CA ILE A 31 10.87 4.70 6.80
C ILE A 31 11.44 5.80 7.69
N ARG A 32 12.24 5.40 8.69
CA ARG A 32 12.97 6.34 9.55
C ARG A 32 14.39 6.51 9.05
N ARG A 33 14.86 7.74 8.95
CA ARG A 33 16.25 8.08 8.64
C ARG A 33 16.96 8.44 9.93
N LEU A 34 17.83 7.53 10.37
CA LEU A 34 18.53 7.57 11.65
C LEU A 34 20.07 7.55 11.46
N PRO A 35 20.69 8.52 10.77
CA PRO A 35 22.15 8.57 10.72
C PRO A 35 22.71 8.83 12.13
N PHE A 36 23.69 8.02 12.53
CA PHE A 36 24.31 8.08 13.86
C PHE A 36 23.31 7.96 15.03
N GLY A 37 22.15 7.35 14.82
CA GLY A 37 21.12 7.18 15.85
C GLY A 37 20.18 8.37 16.06
N PHE A 38 20.35 9.49 15.35
CA PHE A 38 19.48 10.67 15.46
C PHE A 38 18.40 10.68 14.37
N GLU A 39 17.13 10.89 14.73
CA GLU A 39 16.03 10.92 13.75
C GLU A 39 16.04 12.23 12.97
N LEU A 40 16.58 12.20 11.74
CA LEU A 40 16.61 13.37 10.84
C LEU A 40 15.37 13.47 9.95
N GLY A 41 14.57 12.40 9.88
CA GLY A 41 13.31 12.45 9.16
C GLY A 41 12.58 11.12 9.07
N ARG A 42 11.30 11.23 8.78
CA ARG A 42 10.40 10.10 8.56
C ARG A 42 9.65 10.27 7.24
N SER A 43 9.52 9.20 6.48
CA SER A 43 8.63 9.14 5.31
C SER A 43 7.73 7.93 5.42
N GLY A 44 6.57 8.01 4.76
CA GLY A 44 5.64 6.90 4.64
C GLY A 44 5.63 6.35 3.24
N LEU A 45 5.41 5.05 3.12
CA LEU A 45 5.16 4.38 1.85
C LEU A 45 3.95 3.49 2.01
N LEU A 46 2.96 3.64 1.14
CA LEU A 46 1.77 2.79 1.12
C LEU A 46 1.84 1.85 -0.07
N TYR A 47 1.62 0.57 0.19
CA TYR A 47 1.59 -0.48 -0.81
C TYR A 47 0.16 -0.92 -1.09
N PHE A 48 -0.16 -1.06 -2.36
CA PHE A 48 -1.38 -1.64 -2.90
C PHE A 48 -0.97 -2.89 -3.65
N MET A 49 -1.27 -4.05 -3.08
CA MET A 49 -0.93 -5.35 -3.64
C MET A 49 -2.13 -5.87 -4.43
N LEU A 50 -1.87 -6.36 -5.64
CA LEU A 50 -2.90 -6.76 -6.60
C LEU A 50 -3.14 -8.28 -6.59
N ASP A 51 -4.21 -8.72 -7.23
CA ASP A 51 -4.61 -10.12 -7.31
C ASP A 51 -3.78 -10.96 -8.30
N ASP A 52 -3.03 -10.30 -9.18
CA ASP A 52 -2.08 -10.88 -10.13
C ASP A 52 -0.65 -11.01 -9.57
N GLY A 53 -0.41 -10.50 -8.36
CA GLY A 53 0.90 -10.49 -7.73
C GLY A 53 1.68 -9.18 -7.92
N GLU A 54 1.25 -8.27 -8.79
CA GLU A 54 1.86 -6.96 -8.95
C GLU A 54 1.59 -6.05 -7.74
N SER A 55 2.28 -4.90 -7.71
CA SER A 55 2.05 -3.90 -6.67
C SER A 55 2.26 -2.48 -7.16
N VAL A 56 1.46 -1.57 -6.60
CA VAL A 56 1.65 -0.14 -6.74
C VAL A 56 2.02 0.42 -5.38
N SER A 57 3.03 1.28 -5.34
CA SER A 57 3.43 1.97 -4.11
C SER A 57 3.40 3.47 -4.30
N VAL A 58 2.93 4.17 -3.27
CA VAL A 58 2.82 5.64 -3.27
C VAL A 58 3.46 6.21 -2.01
N PRO A 59 4.41 7.15 -2.15
CA PRO A 59 4.98 7.85 -1.01
C PRO A 59 3.96 8.84 -0.43
N LEU A 60 3.94 8.96 0.90
CA LEU A 60 3.18 10.02 1.59
C LEU A 60 3.85 10.40 2.91
N PRO A 61 3.49 11.54 3.52
CA PRO A 61 3.96 11.88 4.85
C PRO A 61 3.59 10.81 5.88
N ALA A 62 4.55 10.45 6.75
CA ALA A 62 4.38 9.33 7.69
C ALA A 62 3.21 9.54 8.67
N ASP A 63 2.93 10.79 9.07
CA ASP A 63 1.80 11.18 9.91
C ASP A 63 0.43 10.97 9.24
N LYS A 64 0.39 10.96 7.91
CA LYS A 64 -0.85 10.74 7.14
C LYS A 64 -1.15 9.25 6.91
N LEU A 65 -0.19 8.34 7.13
CA LEU A 65 -0.38 6.89 6.89
C LEU A 65 -1.58 6.31 7.62
N LYS A 66 -1.76 6.67 8.90
CA LYS A 66 -2.87 6.13 9.72
C LYS A 66 -4.22 6.62 9.21
N LEU A 67 -4.31 7.91 8.88
CA LEU A 67 -5.54 8.52 8.36
C LEU A 67 -5.91 7.93 6.99
N VAL A 68 -4.95 7.89 6.07
CA VAL A 68 -5.16 7.37 4.71
C VAL A 68 -5.50 5.88 4.75
N SER A 69 -4.80 5.07 5.57
CA SER A 69 -5.12 3.65 5.74
C SER A 69 -6.54 3.43 6.26
N ARG A 70 -7.00 4.24 7.22
CA ARG A 70 -8.38 4.15 7.73
C ARG A 70 -9.42 4.53 6.68
N PHE A 71 -9.14 5.56 5.88
CA PHE A 71 -10.02 5.95 4.78
C PHE A 71 -10.11 4.85 3.73
N LEU A 72 -8.96 4.32 3.30
CA LEU A 72 -8.89 3.23 2.32
C LEU A 72 -9.55 1.95 2.80
N ASN A 73 -9.47 1.62 4.10
CA ASN A 73 -10.17 0.45 4.65
C ASN A 73 -11.71 0.57 4.56
N ARG A 74 -12.25 1.80 4.46
CA ARG A 74 -13.68 2.01 4.17
C ARG A 74 -13.96 1.96 2.66
N LEU A 75 -13.07 2.51 1.85
CA LEU A 75 -13.21 2.53 0.38
C LEU A 75 -13.02 1.14 -0.26
N LEU A 76 -12.18 0.31 0.34
CA LEU A 76 -11.79 -1.03 -0.13
C LEU A 76 -12.18 -2.08 0.94
N PRO A 77 -13.47 -2.26 1.23
CA PRO A 77 -13.92 -3.18 2.29
C PRO A 77 -13.53 -4.63 2.02
N HIS A 78 -13.36 -5.00 0.74
CA HIS A 78 -12.92 -6.32 0.30
C HIS A 78 -11.41 -6.55 0.44
N ALA A 79 -10.59 -5.53 0.68
CA ALA A 79 -9.15 -5.69 0.79
C ALA A 79 -8.73 -5.95 2.25
N THR A 80 -7.69 -6.76 2.44
CA THR A 80 -7.04 -6.90 3.74
C THR A 80 -6.16 -5.69 4.03
N PHE A 81 -6.05 -5.27 5.29
CA PHE A 81 -5.21 -4.14 5.70
C PHE A 81 -4.12 -4.52 6.70
N GLY A 82 -3.01 -3.79 6.66
CA GLY A 82 -1.90 -3.88 7.61
C GLY A 82 -0.92 -4.99 7.28
N TRP A 83 0.33 -4.79 7.69
CA TRP A 83 1.41 -5.73 7.44
C TRP A 83 1.43 -6.87 8.47
N SER A 84 1.72 -8.09 8.01
CA SER A 84 2.19 -9.21 8.85
C SER A 84 2.97 -10.21 7.99
N ALA A 85 3.88 -10.95 8.60
CA ALA A 85 4.62 -12.01 7.92
C ALA A 85 3.70 -13.10 7.35
N GLU A 86 2.63 -13.42 8.08
CA GLU A 86 1.60 -14.37 7.65
C GLU A 86 0.89 -13.91 6.37
N LYS A 87 0.48 -12.63 6.29
CA LYS A 87 -0.16 -12.07 5.09
C LYS A 87 0.79 -12.10 3.90
N LEU A 88 2.08 -11.79 4.12
CA LEU A 88 3.09 -11.88 3.07
C LEU A 88 3.23 -13.32 2.54
N ALA A 89 3.30 -14.31 3.44
CA ALA A 89 3.37 -15.72 3.05
C ALA A 89 2.11 -16.18 2.31
N ARG A 90 0.93 -15.74 2.77
CA ARG A 90 -0.36 -16.00 2.12
C ARG A 90 -0.43 -15.38 0.73
N TYR A 91 -0.02 -14.11 0.59
CA TYR A 91 0.04 -13.42 -0.69
C TYR A 91 0.97 -14.10 -1.69
N ARG A 92 2.18 -14.48 -1.25
CA ARG A 92 3.16 -15.18 -2.10
C ARG A 92 2.66 -16.52 -2.61
N ARG A 93 1.82 -17.22 -1.83
CA ARG A 93 1.21 -18.48 -2.26
C ARG A 93 0.04 -18.26 -3.22
N HIS A 94 -0.87 -17.35 -2.89
CA HIS A 94 -2.04 -17.05 -3.71
C HIS A 94 -2.53 -15.62 -3.43
N PRO A 95 -2.19 -14.62 -4.27
CA PRO A 95 -2.54 -13.22 -4.03
C PRO A 95 -4.04 -12.97 -3.78
N PRO A 96 -4.98 -13.54 -4.56
CA PRO A 96 -6.42 -13.32 -4.36
C PRO A 96 -6.94 -13.76 -2.99
N SER A 97 -6.22 -14.64 -2.29
CA SER A 97 -6.63 -15.11 -0.96
C SER A 97 -6.74 -13.97 0.06
N LEU A 98 -6.03 -12.84 -0.11
CA LEU A 98 -6.15 -11.72 0.82
C LEU A 98 -7.43 -10.89 0.66
N ARG A 99 -8.32 -11.23 -0.27
CA ARG A 99 -9.67 -10.65 -0.27
C ARG A 99 -10.43 -11.07 0.99
N ARG A 100 -11.10 -10.10 1.60
CA ARG A 100 -12.09 -10.30 2.66
C ARG A 100 -13.41 -10.65 2.00
N ASN A 101 -14.11 -11.63 2.58
CA ASN A 101 -15.48 -11.99 2.20
C ASN A 101 -16.46 -10.92 2.68
#